data_AF-A0A1Q7W4Q9-F1
#
_entry.id   AF-A0A1Q7W4Q9-F1
#
_cell.length_a   1.000
_cell.length_b   1.000
_cell.length_c   1.000
_cell.angle_alpha   90.00
_cell.angle_beta   90.00
_cell.angle_gamma   90.00
#
_symmetry.space_group_name_H-M   'P 1'
#
loop_
_entity.id
_entity.type
_entity.pdbx_description
1 polymer ?
#
loop_
_entity_poly.entity_id
_entity_poly.type
_entity_poly.pdbx_seq_one_letter_code
_entity_poly.pdbx_strand_id
1 'polypeptide(L)'
;MALGPAKSKGGRIVSDPNSWTPVKVTNNTGGEITSLLVKHRYDTDHYDEKKWSYIQDGTVVDGLTAGYWTGPFRTGKDYWYVEFEVDGKKYSCKDTFYCFLTSADADSHNPVMLTVSKGDMTVNPPRSSGCQVKINQP
;
A
#
# COMPACT_ATOMS: atom_id res chain seq x y z
N MET A 1 -12.41 9.72 48.48
CA MET A 1 -12.65 8.38 47.88
C MET A 1 -12.01 8.38 46.52
N ALA A 2 -10.94 7.60 46.34
CA ALA A 2 -10.20 7.50 45.08
C ALA A 2 -10.87 6.45 44.19
N LEU A 3 -11.17 6.81 42.93
CA LEU A 3 -11.53 5.85 41.89
C LEU A 3 -10.25 5.11 41.48
N GLY A 4 -10.19 3.81 41.75
CA GLY A 4 -9.09 2.95 41.30
C GLY A 4 -9.07 2.80 39.77
N PRO A 5 -7.92 2.45 39.16
CA PRO A 5 -7.84 2.30 37.72
C PRO A 5 -8.62 1.05 37.29
N ALA A 6 -9.48 1.22 36.30
CA ALA A 6 -10.14 0.11 35.62
C ALA A 6 -9.07 -0.73 34.90
N LYS A 7 -8.97 -2.01 35.26
CA LYS A 7 -8.22 -3.01 34.48
C LYS A 7 -8.90 -3.16 33.12
N SER A 8 -8.24 -2.74 32.04
CA SER A 8 -8.67 -3.15 30.70
C SER A 8 -8.29 -4.62 30.48
N LYS A 9 -9.27 -5.38 29.99
CA LYS A 9 -9.13 -6.80 29.64
C LYS A 9 -8.34 -6.88 28.32
N GLY A 10 -7.39 -7.81 28.26
CA GLY A 10 -6.45 -8.06 27.16
C GLY A 10 -6.98 -7.82 25.74
N GLY A 11 -6.87 -6.58 25.27
CA GLY A 11 -6.90 -6.23 23.86
C GLY A 11 -5.48 -6.34 23.31
N ARG A 12 -5.33 -6.90 22.11
CA ARG A 12 -4.06 -6.84 21.37
C ARG A 12 -3.68 -5.36 21.27
N ILE A 13 -2.62 -4.95 21.95
CA ILE A 13 -2.00 -3.65 21.69
C ILE A 13 -1.41 -3.77 20.29
N VAL A 14 -2.16 -3.30 19.29
CA VAL A 14 -1.56 -3.04 17.99
C VAL A 14 -0.70 -1.81 18.22
N SER A 15 0.62 -2.01 18.19
CA SER A 15 1.58 -0.91 18.30
C SER A 15 1.44 -0.01 17.07
N ASP A 16 2.18 1.09 16.99
CA ASP A 16 2.43 1.74 15.71
C ASP A 16 3.42 0.91 14.87
N PRO A 17 3.38 1.01 13.53
CA PRO A 17 4.38 0.41 12.66
C PRO A 17 5.80 0.81 13.07
N ASN A 18 6.72 -0.17 13.07
CA ASN A 18 8.13 0.09 13.36
C ASN A 18 8.97 0.37 12.11
N SER A 19 8.37 0.25 10.92
CA SER A 19 8.99 0.45 9.62
C SER A 19 8.02 1.24 8.73
N TRP A 20 8.56 2.19 7.96
CA TRP A 20 7.78 3.07 7.10
C TRP A 20 8.52 3.28 5.77
N THR A 21 7.80 3.17 4.66
CA THR A 21 8.38 3.41 3.33
C THR A 21 7.46 4.32 2.51
N PRO A 22 7.99 5.41 1.91
CA PRO A 22 7.22 6.24 0.99
C PRO A 22 6.74 5.41 -0.21
N VAL A 23 5.57 5.75 -0.75
CA VAL A 23 5.03 5.09 -1.93
C VAL A 23 4.90 6.10 -3.06
N LYS A 24 5.40 5.74 -4.23
CA LYS A 24 5.22 6.48 -5.48
C LYS A 24 4.46 5.64 -6.48
N VAL A 25 3.57 6.27 -7.23
CA VAL A 25 2.72 5.59 -8.21
C VAL A 25 2.96 6.19 -9.59
N THR A 26 3.25 5.33 -10.56
CA THR A 26 3.40 5.70 -11.97
C THR A 26 2.13 5.32 -12.71
N ASN A 27 1.52 6.29 -13.39
CA ASN A 27 0.46 6.01 -14.35
C ASN A 27 1.09 5.54 -15.67
N ASN A 28 0.84 4.29 -16.06
CA ASN A 28 1.25 3.70 -17.33
C ASN A 28 0.05 3.01 -18.01
N THR A 29 -1.11 3.67 -17.96
CA THR A 29 -2.36 3.13 -18.49
C THR A 29 -2.57 3.46 -19.98
N GLY A 30 -1.72 4.35 -20.54
CA GLY A 30 -1.90 4.92 -21.88
C GLY A 30 -3.02 5.95 -21.93
N GLY A 31 -3.45 6.47 -20.78
CA GLY A 31 -4.54 7.43 -20.63
C GLY A 31 -4.49 8.16 -19.29
N GLU A 32 -5.29 9.21 -19.16
CA GLU A 32 -5.36 9.98 -17.91
C GLU A 32 -6.19 9.23 -16.87
N ILE A 33 -5.66 9.11 -15.66
CA ILE A 33 -6.43 8.58 -14.54
C ILE A 33 -7.20 9.73 -13.89
N THR A 34 -8.53 9.64 -13.86
CA THR A 34 -9.44 10.66 -13.28
C THR A 34 -9.84 10.38 -11.83
N SER A 35 -9.47 9.20 -11.33
CA SER A 35 -9.59 8.83 -9.92
C SER A 35 -8.65 7.68 -9.67
N LEU A 36 -7.75 7.80 -8.69
CA LEU A 36 -6.92 6.71 -8.18
C LEU A 36 -7.11 6.61 -6.68
N LEU A 37 -7.38 5.41 -6.19
CA LEU A 37 -7.28 5.00 -4.80
C LEU A 37 -6.20 3.94 -4.68
N VAL A 38 -5.21 4.18 -3.82
CA VAL A 38 -4.23 3.16 -3.41
C VAL A 38 -4.43 2.88 -1.93
N LYS A 39 -4.43 1.59 -1.59
CA LYS A 39 -4.46 1.11 -0.21
C LYS A 39 -3.29 0.17 0.04
N HIS A 40 -2.65 0.36 1.18
CA HIS A 40 -1.72 -0.57 1.78
C HIS A 40 -2.32 -1.07 3.09
N ARG A 41 -2.14 -2.36 3.38
CA ARG A 41 -2.60 -2.96 4.63
C ARG A 41 -1.59 -3.99 5.11
N TYR A 42 -1.04 -3.80 6.31
CA TYR A 42 -0.26 -4.85 6.97
C TYR A 42 -1.19 -5.76 7.79
N ASP A 43 -1.38 -7.00 7.33
CA ASP A 43 -2.34 -7.98 7.87
C ASP A 43 -3.70 -7.36 8.23
N THR A 44 -4.12 -7.44 9.49
CA THR A 44 -5.33 -6.78 10.03
C THR A 44 -4.96 -5.64 10.96
N ASP A 45 -3.68 -5.29 11.04
CA ASP A 45 -3.10 -4.48 12.10
C ASP A 45 -3.00 -3.00 11.68
N HIS A 46 -2.76 -2.71 10.40
CA HIS A 46 -2.58 -1.33 9.93
C HIS A 46 -3.09 -1.12 8.52
N TYR A 47 -3.56 0.10 8.24
CA TYR A 47 -4.19 0.49 6.99
C TYR A 47 -3.74 1.90 6.61
N ASP A 48 -3.17 2.04 5.42
CA ASP A 48 -2.81 3.31 4.80
C ASP A 48 -3.59 3.46 3.50
N GLU A 49 -4.10 4.66 3.23
CA GLU A 49 -4.74 4.93 1.94
C GLU A 49 -4.49 6.35 1.45
N LYS A 50 -4.52 6.49 0.13
CA LYS A 50 -4.43 7.79 -0.53
C LYS A 50 -5.28 7.80 -1.80
N LYS A 51 -5.91 8.95 -2.03
CA LYS A 51 -6.65 9.24 -3.26
C LYS A 51 -5.98 10.38 -4.02
N TRP A 52 -5.97 10.25 -5.34
CA TRP A 52 -5.60 11.30 -6.29
C TRP A 52 -6.75 11.48 -7.29
N SER A 53 -7.07 12.73 -7.63
CA SER A 53 -8.18 13.08 -8.50
C SER A 53 -7.79 13.23 -9.98
N TYR A 54 -6.50 13.27 -10.28
CA TYR A 54 -6.00 13.40 -11.63
C TYR A 54 -4.54 12.98 -11.69
N ILE A 55 -4.20 12.09 -12.62
CA ILE A 55 -2.82 11.69 -12.89
C ILE A 55 -2.66 11.55 -14.41
N GLN A 56 -1.85 12.42 -15.01
CA GLN A 56 -1.52 12.35 -16.42
C GLN A 56 -0.75 11.05 -16.73
N ASP A 57 -0.96 10.48 -17.91
CA ASP A 57 -0.20 9.31 -18.37
C ASP A 57 1.33 9.58 -18.37
N GLY A 58 2.11 8.58 -17.96
CA GLY A 58 3.56 8.68 -17.82
C GLY A 58 4.05 9.46 -16.60
N THR A 59 3.16 10.03 -15.78
CA THR A 59 3.57 10.81 -14.59
C THR A 59 3.65 9.94 -13.33
N VAL A 60 4.49 10.40 -12.40
CA VAL A 60 4.67 9.80 -11.08
C VAL A 60 4.07 10.71 -10.02
N VAL A 61 3.25 10.16 -9.15
CA VAL A 61 2.69 10.87 -7.99
C VAL A 61 3.15 10.26 -6.68
N ASP A 62 3.12 11.05 -5.62
CA ASP A 62 3.50 10.66 -4.26
C ASP A 62 2.42 11.07 -3.23
N GLY A 63 2.70 10.82 -1.95
CA GLY A 63 1.85 11.25 -0.84
C GLY A 63 1.18 10.13 -0.06
N LEU A 64 1.50 8.86 -0.35
CA LEU A 64 1.22 7.71 0.50
C LEU A 64 2.51 7.25 1.18
N THR A 65 2.43 6.83 2.44
CA THR A 65 3.51 6.14 3.16
C THR A 65 2.93 4.83 3.67
N ALA A 66 3.62 3.71 3.45
CA ALA A 66 3.20 2.39 3.89
C ALA A 66 3.85 2.07 5.24
N GLY A 67 3.04 1.83 6.27
CA GLY A 67 3.48 1.40 7.60
C GLY A 67 3.39 -0.12 7.78
N TYR A 68 4.47 -0.75 8.21
CA TYR A 68 4.56 -2.20 8.40
C TYR A 68 5.47 -2.61 9.57
N TRP A 69 5.44 -3.90 9.93
CA TRP A 69 6.27 -4.45 11.00
C TRP A 69 7.31 -5.41 10.48
N THR A 70 8.53 -5.24 10.98
CA THR A 70 9.68 -6.09 10.68
C THR A 70 10.27 -6.70 11.96
N GLY A 71 11.02 -7.79 11.81
CA GLY A 71 11.70 -8.48 12.91
C GLY A 71 11.63 -10.01 12.82
N PRO A 72 12.47 -10.74 13.59
CA PRO A 72 12.69 -12.19 13.44
C PRO A 72 11.48 -13.10 13.73
N PHE A 73 10.38 -12.55 14.26
CA PHE A 73 9.14 -13.27 14.55
C PHE A 73 7.91 -12.65 13.88
N ARG A 74 8.10 -11.70 12.96
CA ARG A 74 7.00 -11.10 12.21
C ARG A 74 6.70 -11.96 10.98
N THR A 75 5.44 -12.35 10.84
CA THR A 75 4.95 -13.19 9.74
C THR A 75 3.87 -12.49 8.90
N GLY A 76 3.65 -11.20 9.15
CA GLY A 76 2.57 -10.48 8.51
C GLY A 76 2.88 -10.12 7.07
N LYS A 77 1.82 -9.81 6.33
CA LYS A 77 1.87 -9.54 4.90
C LYS A 77 1.43 -8.12 4.60
N ASP A 78 2.15 -7.50 3.67
CA ASP A 78 1.83 -6.20 3.09
C ASP A 78 0.88 -6.40 1.91
N TYR A 79 -0.40 -6.16 2.14
CA TYR A 79 -1.45 -6.24 1.13
C TYR A 79 -1.58 -4.91 0.38
N TRP A 80 -1.77 -5.01 -0.94
CA TRP A 80 -1.84 -3.86 -1.83
C TRP A 80 -3.12 -3.93 -2.67
N TYR A 81 -3.85 -2.81 -2.71
CA TYR A 81 -5.03 -2.65 -3.54
C TYR A 81 -4.98 -1.33 -4.28
N VAL A 82 -5.36 -1.36 -5.55
CA VAL A 82 -5.61 -0.16 -6.35
C VAL A 82 -6.97 -0.24 -7.00
N GLU A 83 -7.62 0.91 -7.07
CA GLU A 83 -8.81 1.15 -7.88
C GLU A 83 -8.60 2.45 -8.63
N PHE A 84 -8.82 2.44 -9.94
CA PHE A 84 -8.66 3.64 -10.74
C PHE A 84 -9.66 3.72 -11.90
N GLU A 85 -9.86 4.92 -12.39
CA GLU A 85 -10.68 5.20 -13.57
C GLU A 85 -9.84 5.81 -14.69
N VAL A 86 -9.89 5.22 -15.88
CA VAL A 86 -9.25 5.72 -17.12
C VAL A 86 -10.20 5.48 -18.28
N ASP A 87 -10.30 6.44 -19.20
CA ASP A 87 -11.23 6.39 -20.34
C ASP A 87 -12.70 6.10 -19.94
N GLY A 88 -13.12 6.61 -18.78
CA GLY A 88 -14.46 6.39 -18.21
C GLY A 88 -14.74 4.96 -17.74
N LYS A 89 -13.70 4.11 -17.63
CA LYS A 89 -13.81 2.72 -17.16
C LYS A 89 -13.05 2.56 -15.85
N LYS A 90 -13.65 1.79 -14.94
CA LYS A 90 -13.03 1.45 -13.66
C LYS A 90 -12.19 0.18 -13.77
N TYR A 91 -11.12 0.13 -13.01
CA TYR A 91 -10.16 -0.96 -12.97
C TYR A 91 -9.70 -1.18 -11.53
N SER A 92 -9.46 -2.43 -11.13
CA SER A 92 -8.88 -2.74 -9.82
C SER A 92 -8.14 -4.07 -9.81
N CYS A 93 -7.27 -4.28 -8.82
CA CYS A 93 -6.72 -5.60 -8.51
C CYS A 93 -7.51 -6.27 -7.38
N LYS A 94 -7.30 -7.57 -7.18
CA LYS A 94 -7.84 -8.27 -6.01
C LYS A 94 -7.27 -7.67 -4.71
N ASP A 95 -8.10 -7.61 -3.68
CA ASP A 95 -7.75 -7.11 -2.33
C ASP A 95 -6.78 -8.02 -1.55
N THR A 96 -6.70 -9.30 -1.94
CA THR A 96 -5.82 -10.32 -1.36
C THR A 96 -4.42 -10.35 -1.97
N PHE A 97 -4.10 -9.44 -2.89
CA PHE A 97 -2.74 -9.31 -3.42
C PHE A 97 -1.81 -8.77 -2.35
N TYR A 98 -0.64 -9.39 -2.20
CA TYR A 98 0.39 -8.98 -1.26
C TYR A 98 1.76 -8.93 -1.92
N CYS A 99 2.61 -8.06 -1.42
CA CYS A 99 4.02 -7.97 -1.80
C CYS A 99 4.84 -7.51 -0.60
N PHE A 100 5.70 -8.39 -0.10
CA PHE A 100 6.40 -8.19 1.17
C PHE A 100 7.32 -6.97 1.16
N LEU A 101 7.28 -6.24 2.28
CA LEU A 101 8.26 -5.25 2.66
C LEU A 101 9.12 -5.78 3.81
N THR A 102 10.38 -5.40 3.82
CA THR A 102 11.36 -5.79 4.85
C THR A 102 11.97 -4.56 5.49
N SER A 103 12.76 -4.76 6.56
CA SER A 103 13.47 -3.64 7.20
C SER A 103 14.45 -2.99 6.23
N ALA A 104 15.04 -3.78 5.32
CA ALA A 104 15.94 -3.27 4.30
C ALA A 104 15.26 -2.26 3.36
N ASP A 105 13.95 -2.37 3.12
CA ASP A 105 13.22 -1.40 2.32
C ASP A 105 13.11 -0.05 3.03
N ALA A 106 12.78 -0.05 4.33
CA ALA A 106 12.71 1.16 5.15
C ALA A 106 14.10 1.80 5.30
N ASP A 107 15.13 0.99 5.57
CA ASP A 107 16.53 1.44 5.72
C ASP A 107 17.11 2.01 4.43
N SER A 108 16.53 1.67 3.27
CA SER A 108 16.99 2.21 1.98
C SER A 108 16.62 3.68 1.77
N HIS A 109 15.63 4.18 2.50
CA HIS A 109 15.01 5.51 2.31
C HIS A 109 14.49 5.80 0.89
N ASN A 110 14.40 4.77 0.04
CA ASN A 110 13.85 4.85 -1.30
C ASN A 110 12.37 4.44 -1.29
N PRO A 111 11.56 4.96 -2.23
CA PRO A 111 10.13 4.64 -2.27
C PRO A 111 9.88 3.22 -2.80
N VAL A 112 8.75 2.63 -2.36
CA VAL A 112 8.11 1.55 -3.11
C VAL A 112 7.53 2.15 -4.39
N MET A 113 7.88 1.57 -5.54
CA MET A 113 7.40 2.01 -6.85
C MET A 113 6.23 1.13 -7.29
N LEU A 114 5.03 1.71 -7.28
CA LEU A 114 3.84 1.13 -7.91
C LEU A 114 3.79 1.61 -9.37
N THR A 115 3.62 0.68 -10.31
CA THR A 115 3.28 1.03 -11.70
C THR A 115 1.93 0.41 -12.03
N VAL A 116 1.00 1.25 -12.47
CA VAL A 116 -0.37 0.85 -12.77
C VAL A 116 -0.59 0.93 -14.28
N SER A 117 -1.05 -0.17 -14.86
CA SER A 117 -1.50 -0.26 -16.25
C SER A 117 -2.93 -0.82 -16.31
N LYS A 118 -3.54 -0.84 -17.49
CA LYS A 118 -4.87 -1.46 -17.69
C LYS A 118 -4.84 -2.99 -17.54
N GLY A 119 -3.67 -3.63 -17.61
CA GLY A 119 -3.52 -5.08 -17.56
C GLY A 119 -2.93 -5.61 -16.24
N ASP A 120 -2.14 -4.80 -15.56
CA ASP A 120 -1.45 -5.20 -14.34
C ASP A 120 -1.10 -4.01 -13.43
N MET A 121 -0.81 -4.36 -12.18
CA MET A 121 -0.07 -3.52 -11.27
C MET A 121 1.21 -4.24 -10.87
N THR A 122 2.33 -3.53 -10.87
CA THR A 122 3.56 -3.97 -10.23
C THR A 122 3.78 -3.20 -8.93
N VAL A 123 4.29 -3.89 -7.92
CA VAL A 123 4.78 -3.32 -6.66
C VAL A 123 6.25 -3.66 -6.59
N ASN A 124 7.12 -2.65 -6.66
CA ASN A 124 8.57 -2.83 -6.62
C ASN A 124 9.12 -2.16 -5.36
N PRO A 125 9.32 -2.93 -4.27
CA PRO A 125 10.06 -2.46 -3.12
C PRO A 125 11.50 -2.11 -3.52
N PRO A 126 12.15 -1.16 -2.82
CA PRO A 126 13.50 -0.72 -3.18
C PRO A 126 14.59 -1.76 -2.95
N ARG A 127 14.38 -2.76 -2.07
CA ARG A 127 15.35 -3.81 -1.74
C ARG A 127 14.75 -5.21 -1.80
N SER A 128 13.49 -5.38 -1.41
CA SER A 128 12.78 -6.66 -1.52
C SER A 128 12.38 -6.96 -2.97
N SER A 129 12.10 -8.23 -3.25
CA SER A 129 11.65 -8.66 -4.58
C SER A 129 10.32 -8.02 -4.95
N GLY A 130 10.23 -7.54 -6.19
CA GLY A 130 8.98 -7.01 -6.76
C GLY A 130 7.92 -8.08 -6.99
N CYS A 131 6.67 -7.65 -7.01
CA CYS A 131 5.50 -8.49 -7.25
C CYS A 131 4.58 -7.87 -8.30
N GLN A 132 3.75 -8.70 -8.93
CA GLN A 132 2.82 -8.28 -9.96
C GLN A 132 1.45 -8.94 -9.76
N VAL A 133 0.40 -8.21 -10.08
CA VAL A 133 -0.98 -8.69 -10.08
C VAL A 133 -1.71 -8.23 -11.33
N LYS A 134 -2.67 -9.03 -11.79
CA LYS A 134 -3.57 -8.61 -12.86
C LYS A 134 -4.55 -7.56 -12.37
N ILE A 135 -4.79 -6.59 -13.24
CA ILE A 135 -5.87 -5.63 -13.12
C ILE A 135 -7.06 -6.19 -13.87
N ASN A 136 -8.22 -6.15 -13.23
CA ASN A 136 -9.49 -6.52 -13.80
C ASN A 136 -10.33 -5.26 -14.03
N GLN A 137 -11.05 -5.25 -15.13
CA GLN A 137 -12.17 -4.34 -15.31
C GLN A 137 -13.41 -5.05 -14.74
N PRO A 138 -14.02 -4.58 -13.65
CA PRO A 138 -15.28 -5.12 -13.16
C PRO A 138 -16.43 -4.92 -14.17
#